data_AF-A0A3B9YQ83-F1
#
_entry.id   AF-A0A3B9YQ83-F1
#
_cell.length_a   1.000
_cell.length_b   1.000
_cell.length_c   1.000
_cell.angle_alpha   90.00
_cell.angle_beta   90.00
_cell.angle_gamma   90.00
#
_symmetry.space_group_name_H-M   'P 1'
#
loop_
_entity.id
_entity.type
_entity.pdbx_description
1 polymer ?
#
loop_
_entity_poly.entity_id
_entity_poly.type
_entity_poly.pdbx_seq_one_letter_code
_entity_poly.pdbx_strand_id
1 'polypeptide(L)'
;MSRFKHIADAYGADPSRWPEAVRGDMLAFAGSNAEAAAYLADVQELDRMLSNEADVLPSDALLDRVMASAPGAKPHGAFAGANMGGRNSWRATAVAATLVLSVLTAWAVLRPEGTVGAPDLSDSAAWETIGEDLEAIARDVRSITANLTNVI
;
A
#
# COMPACT_ATOMS: atom_id res chain seq x y z
N MET A 1 -2.76 -27.50 5.66
CA MET A 1 -2.38 -26.72 6.85
C MET A 1 -1.63 -25.43 6.49
N SER A 2 -0.52 -25.47 5.75
CA SER A 2 0.33 -24.27 5.50
C SER A 2 -0.38 -23.07 4.86
N ARG A 3 -1.26 -23.31 3.87
CA ARG A 3 -2.05 -22.23 3.23
C ARG A 3 -3.06 -21.59 4.18
N PHE A 4 -3.70 -22.40 5.03
CA PHE A 4 -4.66 -21.93 6.01
C PHE A 4 -3.99 -21.04 7.06
N LYS A 5 -2.85 -21.49 7.60
CA LYS A 5 -2.03 -20.68 8.52
C LYS A 5 -1.62 -19.35 7.88
N HIS A 6 -1.12 -19.39 6.65
CA HIS A 6 -0.73 -18.16 5.95
C HIS A 6 -1.88 -17.15 5.81
N ILE A 7 -3.10 -17.61 5.50
CA ILE A 7 -4.27 -16.72 5.41
C ILE A 7 -4.67 -16.20 6.79
N ALA A 8 -4.74 -17.06 7.80
CA ALA A 8 -5.08 -16.66 9.17
C ALA A 8 -4.03 -15.70 9.78
N ASP A 9 -2.75 -15.86 9.45
CA ASP A 9 -1.68 -14.98 9.90
C ASP A 9 -1.72 -13.61 9.21
N ALA A 10 -2.10 -13.59 7.93
CA ALA A 10 -2.15 -12.35 7.15
C ALA A 10 -3.40 -11.50 7.44
N TYR A 11 -4.54 -12.14 7.70
CA TYR A 11 -5.84 -11.46 7.83
C TYR A 11 -6.48 -11.57 9.22
N GLY A 12 -5.90 -12.35 10.13
CA GLY A 12 -6.43 -12.61 11.47
C GLY A 12 -7.50 -13.71 11.50
N ALA A 13 -8.10 -13.91 12.68
CA ALA A 13 -9.10 -14.95 12.90
C ALA A 13 -10.50 -14.61 12.36
N ASP A 14 -10.75 -13.35 11.99
CA ASP A 14 -12.05 -12.87 11.50
C ASP A 14 -12.28 -13.26 10.02
N PRO A 15 -13.23 -14.16 9.72
CA PRO A 15 -13.49 -14.60 8.35
C PRO A 15 -14.00 -13.48 7.45
N SER A 16 -14.58 -12.41 7.99
CA SER A 16 -15.07 -11.28 7.18
C SER A 16 -13.93 -10.52 6.50
N ARG A 17 -12.72 -10.59 7.05
CA ARG A 17 -11.51 -9.97 6.51
C ARG A 17 -10.84 -10.81 5.42
N TRP A 18 -11.22 -12.09 5.30
CA TRP A 18 -10.61 -13.00 4.34
C TRP A 18 -11.10 -12.71 2.91
N PRO A 19 -10.25 -12.90 1.90
CA PRO A 19 -10.65 -12.77 0.51
C PRO A 19 -11.83 -13.70 0.17
N GLU A 20 -12.81 -13.18 -0.58
CA GLU A 20 -14.05 -13.88 -0.92
C GLU A 20 -13.81 -15.26 -1.52
N ALA A 21 -12.85 -15.34 -2.44
CA ALA A 21 -12.51 -16.55 -3.20
C ALA A 21 -12.04 -17.72 -2.32
N VAL A 22 -11.54 -17.46 -1.11
CA VAL A 22 -11.00 -18.51 -0.23
C VAL A 22 -11.79 -18.68 1.06
N ARG A 23 -12.70 -17.76 1.40
CA ARG A 23 -13.39 -17.77 2.70
C ARG A 23 -14.19 -19.05 2.94
N GLY A 24 -14.99 -19.46 1.96
CA GLY A 24 -15.79 -20.68 2.04
C GLY A 24 -14.94 -21.94 2.26
N ASP A 25 -13.87 -22.08 1.48
CA ASP A 25 -12.96 -23.21 1.56
C ASP A 25 -12.23 -23.27 2.91
N MET A 26 -11.78 -22.12 3.44
CA MET A 26 -11.07 -22.07 4.72
C MET A 26 -12.01 -22.36 5.89
N LEU A 27 -13.26 -21.89 5.85
CA LEU A 27 -14.28 -22.21 6.86
C LEU A 27 -14.63 -23.71 6.84
N ALA A 28 -14.81 -24.29 5.66
CA ALA A 28 -15.04 -25.73 5.52
C ALA A 28 -13.83 -26.54 6.03
N PHE A 29 -12.61 -26.09 5.72
CA PHE A 29 -11.39 -26.71 6.21
C PHE A 29 -11.29 -26.68 7.73
N ALA A 30 -11.56 -25.54 8.36
CA ALA A 30 -11.62 -25.41 9.82
C ALA A 30 -12.69 -26.30 10.46
N GLY A 31 -13.87 -26.43 9.84
CA GLY A 31 -14.93 -27.31 10.31
C GLY A 31 -14.61 -28.81 10.22
N SER A 32 -13.78 -29.19 9.25
CA SER A 32 -13.38 -30.59 9.00
C SER A 32 -12.09 -31.00 9.73
N ASN A 33 -11.30 -30.06 10.22
CA ASN A 33 -9.97 -30.31 10.78
C ASN A 33 -9.80 -29.66 12.17
N ALA A 34 -9.68 -30.51 13.19
CA ALA A 34 -9.50 -30.07 14.58
C ALA A 34 -8.21 -29.26 14.82
N GLU A 35 -7.12 -29.55 14.10
CA GLU A 35 -5.87 -28.78 14.20
C GLU A 35 -6.05 -27.36 13.64
N ALA A 36 -6.78 -27.22 12.53
CA ALA A 36 -7.09 -25.93 11.94
C ALA A 36 -8.03 -25.10 12.82
N ALA A 37 -9.02 -25.75 13.43
CA ALA A 37 -9.90 -25.12 14.41
C ALA A 37 -9.14 -24.63 15.66
N ALA A 38 -8.24 -25.45 16.20
CA ALA A 38 -7.40 -25.07 17.33
C ALA A 38 -6.50 -23.87 16.99
N TYR A 39 -5.89 -23.88 15.79
CA TYR A 39 -5.08 -22.76 15.33
C TYR A 39 -5.87 -21.45 15.22
N LEU A 40 -7.09 -21.49 14.67
CA LEU A 40 -7.94 -20.29 14.62
C LEU A 40 -8.32 -19.78 16.00
N ALA A 41 -8.54 -20.67 16.97
CA ALA A 41 -8.83 -20.27 18.34
C ALA A 41 -7.64 -19.53 18.97
N ASP A 42 -6.41 -19.99 18.72
CA ASP A 42 -5.19 -19.32 19.19
C ASP A 42 -5.04 -17.91 18.57
N VAL A 43 -5.25 -17.79 17.26
CA VAL A 43 -5.21 -16.49 16.57
C VAL A 43 -6.33 -15.57 17.07
N GLN A 44 -7.52 -16.10 17.32
CA GLN A 44 -8.66 -15.35 17.85
C GLN A 44 -8.38 -14.82 19.26
N GLU A 45 -7.73 -15.61 20.09
CA GLU A 45 -7.33 -15.18 21.43
C GLU A 45 -6.32 -14.03 21.38
N LEU A 46 -5.35 -14.09 20.45
CA LEU A 46 -4.42 -12.98 20.21
C LEU A 46 -5.16 -11.72 19.76
N ASP A 47 -6.06 -11.83 18.78
CA ASP A 47 -6.86 -10.71 18.29
C ASP A 47 -7.71 -10.09 19.41
N ARG A 48 -8.25 -10.92 20.31
CA ARG A 48 -9.00 -10.47 21.48
C ARG A 48 -8.12 -9.73 22.47
N MET A 49 -6.91 -10.23 22.75
CA MET A 49 -5.95 -9.55 23.62
C MET A 49 -5.59 -8.16 23.07
N LEU A 50 -5.37 -8.04 21.77
CA LEU A 50 -5.06 -6.76 21.10
C LEU A 50 -6.26 -5.80 21.07
N SER A 51 -7.47 -6.32 20.96
CA SER A 51 -8.70 -5.50 20.89
C SER A 51 -9.08 -4.88 22.23
N ASN A 52 -8.62 -5.43 23.35
CA ASN A 52 -9.01 -4.97 24.70
C ASN A 52 -8.43 -3.60 25.09
N GLU A 53 -7.48 -3.04 24.32
CA GLU A 53 -6.83 -1.75 24.61
C GLU A 53 -7.37 -0.59 23.76
N ALA A 54 -8.34 -0.83 22.88
CA ALA A 54 -8.65 0.05 21.76
C ALA A 54 -9.53 1.28 22.04
N ASP A 55 -10.02 1.51 23.27
CA ASP A 55 -10.96 2.62 23.56
C ASP A 55 -10.34 3.79 24.33
N VAL A 56 -9.06 4.08 24.09
CA VAL A 56 -8.48 5.37 24.50
C VAL A 56 -8.79 6.39 23.41
N LEU A 57 -9.86 7.17 23.61
CA LEU A 57 -10.15 8.31 22.75
C LEU A 57 -8.94 9.26 22.77
N PRO A 58 -8.31 9.56 21.62
CA PRO A 58 -7.23 10.54 21.58
C PRO A 58 -7.77 11.89 22.04
N SER A 59 -6.99 12.62 22.84
CA SER A 59 -7.41 13.95 23.29
C SER A 59 -7.50 14.93 22.13
N ASP A 60 -8.44 15.87 22.19
CA ASP A 60 -8.60 16.92 21.17
C ASP A 60 -7.28 17.69 20.94
N ALA A 61 -6.50 17.91 22.01
CA ALA A 61 -5.18 18.54 21.93
C ALA A 61 -4.14 17.72 21.13
N LEU A 62 -4.25 16.38 21.14
CA LEU A 62 -3.41 15.50 20.32
C LEU A 62 -3.83 15.59 18.85
N LEU A 63 -5.14 15.59 18.57
CA LEU A 63 -5.67 15.75 17.22
C LEU A 63 -5.22 17.09 16.61
N ASP A 64 -5.36 18.19 17.35
CA ASP A 64 -4.91 19.52 16.91
C ASP A 64 -3.42 19.56 16.61
N ARG A 65 -2.59 18.91 17.44
CA ARG A 65 -1.14 18.83 17.22
C ARG A 65 -0.79 18.02 15.97
N VAL A 66 -1.45 16.89 15.75
CA VAL A 66 -1.24 16.06 14.55
C VAL A 66 -1.62 16.84 13.29
N MET A 67 -2.76 17.53 13.31
CA MET A 67 -3.22 18.36 12.20
C MET A 67 -2.28 19.53 11.93
N ALA A 68 -1.76 20.19 12.97
CA ALA A 68 -0.76 21.26 12.84
C ALA A 68 0.61 20.75 12.34
N SER A 69 0.97 19.49 12.61
CA SER A 69 2.23 18.89 12.14
C SER A 69 2.18 18.36 10.70
N ALA A 70 1.00 18.31 10.08
CA ALA A 70 0.85 17.82 8.72
C ALA A 70 1.54 18.77 7.72
N PRO A 71 2.45 18.27 6.84
CA PRO A 71 3.11 19.10 5.85
C PRO A 71 2.07 19.67 4.86
N GLY A 72 1.81 20.98 4.94
CA GLY A 72 0.82 21.66 4.11
C GLY A 72 -0.45 22.09 4.84
N ALA A 73 -0.57 21.85 6.15
CA ALA A 73 -1.59 22.48 6.99
C ALA A 73 -1.37 23.99 7.00
N LYS A 74 -2.04 24.69 6.06
CA LYS A 74 -2.16 26.14 6.13
C LYS A 74 -2.98 26.45 7.38
N PRO A 75 -2.52 27.36 8.26
CA PRO A 75 -3.38 27.83 9.34
C PRO A 75 -4.70 28.30 8.72
N HIS A 76 -5.83 27.81 9.24
CA HIS A 76 -7.16 28.33 8.92
C HIS A 76 -7.29 29.74 9.51
N GLY A 77 -6.50 30.68 8.98
CA GLY A 77 -6.52 32.09 9.29
C GLY A 77 -6.92 32.85 8.03
N ALA A 78 -8.16 33.33 8.03
CA ALA A 78 -8.75 34.37 7.19
C ALA A 78 -8.37 34.39 5.68
N PHE A 79 -9.39 34.17 4.84
CA PHE A 79 -9.40 34.70 3.48
C PHE A 79 -9.16 36.22 3.50
N ALA A 80 -7.91 36.62 3.28
CA ALA A 80 -7.54 38.00 3.03
C ALA A 80 -6.43 38.02 1.96
N GLY A 81 -6.82 38.39 0.74
CA GLY A 81 -5.96 39.11 -0.20
C GLY A 81 -4.82 38.33 -0.85
N ALA A 82 -5.03 38.01 -2.14
CA ALA A 82 -4.05 38.06 -3.22
C ALA A 82 -2.57 38.32 -2.85
N ASN A 83 -1.71 37.34 -3.13
CA ASN A 83 -0.49 37.65 -3.86
C ASN A 83 0.02 36.43 -4.65
N MET A 84 -0.20 36.47 -5.96
CA MET A 84 0.58 35.73 -6.94
C MET A 84 1.92 36.44 -7.08
N GLY A 85 3.02 35.77 -6.72
CA GLY A 85 4.33 36.39 -6.87
C GLY A 85 5.49 35.53 -6.42
N GLY A 86 5.94 34.65 -7.31
CA GLY A 86 7.37 34.37 -7.43
C GLY A 86 7.94 33.15 -6.70
N ARG A 87 8.53 32.28 -7.52
CA ARG A 87 9.81 31.58 -7.27
C ARG A 87 9.85 30.68 -6.04
N ASN A 88 9.59 29.39 -6.27
CA ASN A 88 10.46 28.26 -5.87
C ASN A 88 9.76 26.92 -6.12
N SER A 89 9.70 26.48 -7.38
CA SER A 89 9.15 25.17 -7.80
C SER A 89 10.10 23.99 -7.56
N TRP A 90 11.20 24.17 -6.82
CA TRP A 90 12.17 23.11 -6.53
C TRP A 90 11.78 22.16 -5.39
N ARG A 91 10.53 22.25 -4.91
CA ARG A 91 9.95 21.32 -3.91
C ARG A 91 8.93 20.34 -4.50
N ALA A 92 8.69 20.36 -5.82
CA ALA A 92 7.77 19.44 -6.48
C ALA A 92 8.39 18.07 -6.82
N THR A 93 9.72 17.91 -6.74
CA THR A 93 10.43 16.69 -7.16
C THR A 93 10.46 15.57 -6.13
N ALA A 94 10.01 15.78 -4.89
CA ALA A 94 10.03 14.72 -3.87
C ALA A 94 8.77 13.83 -3.83
N VAL A 95 7.68 14.21 -4.52
CA VAL A 95 6.39 13.46 -4.47
C VAL A 95 6.20 12.53 -5.69
N ALA A 96 6.95 12.73 -6.77
CA ALA A 96 6.81 11.89 -7.97
C ALA A 96 7.37 10.46 -7.78
N ALA A 97 8.39 10.28 -6.93
CA ALA A 97 9.00 8.96 -6.70
C ALA A 97 8.09 7.99 -5.93
N THR A 98 7.22 8.50 -5.05
CA THR A 98 6.27 7.69 -4.28
C THR A 98 5.04 7.30 -5.08
N LEU A 99 4.57 8.15 -6.02
CA LEU A 99 3.43 7.79 -6.88
C LEU A 99 3.76 6.67 -7.87
N VAL A 100 5.01 6.59 -8.38
CA VAL A 100 5.42 5.50 -9.28
C VAL A 100 5.46 4.15 -8.55
N LEU A 101 5.87 4.13 -7.27
CA LEU A 101 5.89 2.90 -6.46
C LEU A 101 4.48 2.41 -6.10
N SER A 102 3.55 3.34 -5.83
CA SER A 102 2.13 3.02 -5.56
C SER A 102 1.36 2.57 -6.80
N VAL A 103 1.69 3.11 -7.97
CA VAL A 103 1.09 2.66 -9.25
C VAL A 103 1.61 1.26 -9.63
N LEU A 104 2.89 0.96 -9.38
CA LEU A 104 3.45 -0.38 -9.62
C LEU A 104 2.87 -1.45 -8.69
N THR A 105 2.64 -1.11 -7.40
CA THR A 105 1.97 -2.02 -6.45
C THR A 105 0.50 -2.23 -6.79
N ALA A 106 -0.22 -1.19 -7.23
CA ALA A 106 -1.60 -1.32 -7.70
C ALA A 106 -1.72 -2.20 -8.96
N TRP A 107 -0.77 -2.09 -9.89
CA TRP A 107 -0.77 -2.92 -11.11
C TRP A 107 -0.46 -4.40 -10.83
N ALA A 108 0.36 -4.69 -9.82
CA ALA A 108 0.67 -6.07 -9.41
C ALA A 108 -0.52 -6.79 -8.76
N VAL A 109 -1.38 -6.06 -8.04
CA VAL A 109 -2.54 -6.62 -7.33
C VAL A 109 -3.77 -6.80 -8.23
N LEU A 110 -3.86 -6.04 -9.33
CA LEU A 110 -4.98 -6.09 -10.29
C LEU A 110 -4.75 -7.03 -11.48
N ARG A 111 -3.70 -7.87 -11.47
CA ARG A 111 -3.45 -8.80 -12.58
C ARG A 111 -4.52 -9.90 -12.63
N PRO A 112 -5.27 -10.03 -13.75
CA PRO A 112 -6.18 -11.15 -13.93
C PRO A 112 -5.40 -12.47 -13.96
N GLU A 113 -5.95 -13.51 -13.34
CA GLU A 113 -5.39 -14.84 -13.05
C GLU A 113 -5.00 -15.69 -14.29
N GLY A 114 -4.74 -15.07 -15.44
CA GLY A 114 -4.48 -15.73 -16.72
C GLY A 114 -3.04 -15.62 -17.25
N THR A 115 -2.14 -14.87 -16.62
CA THR A 115 -0.76 -14.71 -17.12
C THR A 115 0.23 -15.58 -16.32
N VAL A 116 0.52 -16.75 -16.90
CA VAL A 116 1.76 -17.55 -16.86
C VAL A 116 2.82 -17.08 -15.85
N GLY A 117 3.10 -17.94 -14.86
CA GLY A 117 4.36 -18.08 -14.12
C GLY A 117 4.96 -16.81 -13.49
N ALA A 118 5.08 -16.79 -12.16
CA ALA A 118 6.01 -15.86 -11.52
C ALA A 118 7.36 -15.94 -12.25
N PRO A 119 7.93 -14.82 -12.75
CA PRO A 119 9.20 -14.86 -13.44
C PRO A 119 10.21 -15.49 -12.49
N ASP A 120 10.86 -16.55 -12.95
CA ASP A 120 11.94 -17.17 -12.21
C ASP A 120 13.04 -16.13 -12.09
N LEU A 121 13.16 -15.53 -10.90
CA LEU A 121 14.14 -14.48 -10.62
C LEU A 121 15.58 -15.02 -10.66
N SER A 122 15.76 -16.33 -10.84
CA SER A 122 17.05 -16.94 -11.15
C SER A 122 17.41 -16.93 -12.65
N ASP A 123 16.47 -16.59 -13.53
CA ASP A 123 16.68 -16.44 -14.97
C ASP A 123 17.27 -15.05 -15.29
N SER A 124 18.46 -15.02 -15.89
CA SER A 124 19.13 -13.79 -16.32
C SER A 124 18.34 -13.00 -17.36
N ALA A 125 17.51 -13.67 -18.17
CA ALA A 125 16.66 -13.02 -19.16
C ALA A 125 15.54 -12.17 -18.53
N ALA A 126 15.08 -12.55 -17.33
CA ALA A 126 14.11 -11.76 -16.58
C ALA A 126 14.72 -10.42 -16.11
N TRP A 127 16.01 -10.41 -15.76
CA TRP A 127 16.73 -9.20 -15.37
C TRP A 127 17.02 -8.28 -16.55
N GLU A 128 17.30 -8.82 -17.74
CA GLU A 128 17.45 -8.04 -18.98
C GLU A 128 16.15 -7.34 -19.37
N THR A 129 15.02 -8.04 -19.32
CA THR A 129 13.70 -7.47 -19.66
C THR A 129 13.32 -6.32 -18.73
N ILE A 130 13.54 -6.50 -17.42
CA ILE A 130 13.30 -5.44 -16.43
C ILE A 130 14.25 -4.25 -16.64
N GLY A 131 15.50 -4.51 -17.03
CA GLY A 131 16.48 -3.47 -17.36
C GLY A 131 16.04 -2.62 -18.55
N GLU A 132 15.60 -3.26 -19.64
CA GLU A 132 15.12 -2.57 -20.85
C GLU A 132 13.87 -1.71 -20.58
N ASP A 133 12.92 -2.24 -19.79
CA ASP A 133 11.72 -1.52 -19.39
C ASP A 133 12.05 -0.29 -18.53
N LEU A 134 13.02 -0.40 -17.62
CA LEU A 134 13.49 0.71 -16.80
C LEU A 134 14.21 1.79 -17.63
N GLU A 135 15.00 1.39 -18.62
CA GLU A 135 15.66 2.33 -19.52
C GLU A 135 14.66 3.08 -20.42
N ALA A 136 13.61 2.40 -20.88
CA ALA A 136 12.53 3.04 -21.64
C ALA A 136 11.83 4.12 -20.81
N ILE A 137 11.49 3.82 -19.55
CA ILE A 137 10.88 4.79 -18.63
C ILE A 137 11.83 5.95 -18.34
N ALA A 138 13.12 5.67 -18.10
CA ALA A 138 14.12 6.71 -17.85
C ALA A 138 14.32 7.64 -19.06
N ARG A 139 14.22 7.09 -20.27
CA ARG A 139 14.30 7.85 -21.53
C ARG A 139 13.09 8.78 -21.68
N ASP A 140 11.89 8.28 -21.41
CA ASP A 140 10.67 9.06 -21.49
C ASP A 140 10.66 10.22 -20.48
N VAL A 141 11.05 9.96 -19.24
CA VAL A 141 11.18 11.02 -18.22
C VAL A 141 12.18 12.10 -18.66
N ARG A 142 13.31 11.70 -19.25
CA ARG A 142 14.32 12.63 -19.76
C ARG A 142 13.83 13.45 -20.96
N SER A 143 12.98 12.86 -21.81
CA SER A 143 12.37 13.58 -22.93
C SER A 143 11.37 14.64 -22.45
N ILE A 144 10.60 14.33 -21.40
CA ILE A 144 9.63 15.24 -20.79
C ILE A 144 10.37 16.43 -20.15
N THR A 145 11.46 16.18 -19.42
CA THR A 145 12.25 17.26 -18.80
C THR A 145 12.96 18.14 -19.83
N ALA A 146 13.46 17.56 -20.91
CA ALA A 146 14.05 18.32 -22.01
C ALA A 146 13.01 19.23 -22.69
N ASN A 147 11.79 18.72 -22.92
CA ASN A 147 10.72 19.48 -23.58
C ASN A 147 10.21 20.63 -22.69
N LEU A 148 10.14 20.41 -21.37
CA LEU A 148 9.76 21.45 -20.39
C LEU A 148 10.80 22.58 -20.27
N THR A 149 12.07 22.29 -20.54
CA THR A 149 13.15 23.30 -20.48
C THR A 149 13.16 24.21 -21.72
N ASN A 150 12.61 23.75 -22.85
CA ASN A 150 12.58 24.49 -24.11
C ASN A 150 11.35 25.42 -24.24
N VAL A 151 10.46 25.43 -23.24
CA VAL A 151 9.20 26.20 -23.21
C VAL A 151 9.30 27.43 -22.27
N ILE A 152 10.48 27.68 -21.66
CA ILE A 152 10.80 28.87 -20.86
C ILE A 152 11.80 29.73 -21.61
#